data_AF-A0A7W1L3B3-F1
#
_entry.id   AF-A0A7W1L3B3-F1
#
_cell.length_a   1.000
_cell.length_b   1.000
_cell.length_c   1.000
_cell.angle_alpha   90.00
_cell.angle_beta   90.00
_cell.angle_gamma   90.00
#
_symmetry.space_group_name_H-M   'P 1'
#
loop_
_entity.id
_entity.type
_entity.pdbx_description
1 polymer ?
#
loop_
_entity_poly.entity_id
_entity_poly.type
_entity_poly.pdbx_seq_one_letter_code
_entity_poly.pdbx_strand_id
1 'polypeptide(L)'
;MPAAAAWFSRVGLPLTPSDRAEVVALLRGHRLLAEAEMGEVDSWAEASSIVRAADWDGSWWDDEEAERERLWMCAAERLGENALLGKLTEIADALTQSVRDAAGTAAAHAGVAHGALIRAASGAALLAAQQSALASIALEGGTHFFTHKFALFKNGRWPLGLHLGRYVVF
;
A
#
# COMPACT_ATOMS: atom_id res chain seq x y z
N MET A 1 21.40 10.44 -1.77
CA MET A 1 20.96 9.28 -0.96
C MET A 1 19.46 9.16 -1.14
N PRO A 2 18.88 7.98 -1.40
CA PRO A 2 17.42 7.85 -1.35
C PRO A 2 16.97 8.23 0.06
N ALA A 3 15.97 9.11 0.17
CA ALA A 3 15.42 9.52 1.46
C ALA A 3 14.94 8.28 2.23
N ALA A 4 15.23 8.21 3.53
CA ALA A 4 14.71 7.16 4.39
C ALA A 4 13.17 7.15 4.32
N ALA A 5 12.58 5.97 4.17
CA ALA A 5 11.12 5.85 4.09
C ALA A 5 10.49 6.34 5.41
N ALA A 6 9.46 7.16 5.30
CA ALA A 6 8.84 7.84 6.42
C ALA A 6 7.54 7.16 6.85
N TRP A 7 7.54 5.82 6.90
CA TRP A 7 6.34 4.98 7.11
C TRP A 7 5.43 5.52 8.21
N PHE A 8 4.15 5.66 7.91
CA PHE A 8 3.10 6.13 8.82
C PHE A 8 3.34 7.48 9.54
N SER A 9 4.38 8.24 9.18
CA SER A 9 4.73 9.49 9.87
C SER A 9 3.75 10.63 9.64
N ARG A 10 2.86 10.48 8.64
CA ARG A 10 1.96 11.54 8.17
C ARG A 10 0.50 11.11 8.22
N VAL A 11 0.19 9.94 8.81
CA VAL A 11 -1.19 9.49 8.96
C VAL A 11 -2.00 10.49 9.79
N GLY A 12 -3.20 10.81 9.32
CA GLY A 12 -4.12 11.74 9.99
C GLY A 12 -3.82 13.22 9.74
N LEU A 13 -2.77 13.52 8.97
CA LEU A 13 -2.54 14.87 8.46
C LEU A 13 -3.29 15.07 7.14
N PRO A 14 -3.70 16.30 6.78
CA PRO A 14 -4.28 16.56 5.45
C PRO A 14 -3.37 16.10 4.31
N LEU A 15 -3.94 15.57 3.21
CA LEU A 15 -3.18 15.17 2.03
C LEU A 15 -2.51 16.39 1.37
N THR A 16 -1.21 16.30 1.15
CA THR A 16 -0.47 17.33 0.39
C THR A 16 -0.72 17.19 -1.10
N PRO A 17 -0.39 18.22 -1.92
CA PRO A 17 -0.50 18.12 -3.37
C PRO A 17 0.24 16.91 -3.96
N SER A 18 1.40 16.53 -3.39
CA SER A 18 2.13 15.34 -3.82
C SER A 18 1.39 14.06 -3.46
N ASP A 19 0.83 13.96 -2.25
CA ASP A 19 0.04 12.78 -1.85
C ASP A 19 -1.15 12.60 -2.79
N ARG A 20 -1.86 13.70 -3.10
CA ARG A 20 -3.01 13.68 -4.03
C ARG A 20 -2.60 13.28 -5.43
N ALA A 21 -1.45 13.72 -5.92
CA ALA A 21 -0.93 13.34 -7.23
C ALA A 21 -0.66 11.82 -7.32
N GLU A 22 -0.09 11.23 -6.26
CA GLU A 22 0.12 9.78 -6.18
C GLU A 22 -1.19 9.00 -6.15
N VAL A 23 -2.19 9.48 -5.38
CA VAL A 23 -3.52 8.85 -5.38
C VAL A 23 -4.17 8.95 -6.77
N VAL A 24 -4.14 10.11 -7.42
CA VAL A 24 -4.70 10.27 -8.78
C VAL A 24 -4.02 9.35 -9.78
N ALA A 25 -2.69 9.21 -9.72
CA ALA A 25 -1.95 8.31 -10.59
C ALA A 25 -2.29 6.84 -10.32
N LEU A 26 -2.43 6.45 -9.05
CA LEU A 26 -2.91 5.13 -8.64
C LEU A 26 -4.30 4.84 -9.22
N LEU A 27 -5.26 5.74 -9.02
CA LEU A 27 -6.65 5.55 -9.45
C LEU A 27 -6.76 5.44 -10.96
N ARG A 28 -6.09 6.33 -11.70
CA ARG A 28 -6.07 6.29 -13.18
C ARG A 28 -5.39 5.04 -13.73
N GLY A 29 -4.41 4.51 -13.01
CA GLY A 29 -3.70 3.30 -13.41
C GLY A 29 -4.47 2.01 -13.10
N HIS A 30 -5.52 2.07 -12.27
CA HIS A 30 -6.29 0.92 -11.83
C HIS A 30 -7.63 0.82 -12.57
N ARG A 31 -7.89 -0.36 -13.16
CA ARG A 31 -9.06 -0.68 -13.99
C ARG A 31 -10.41 -0.30 -13.36
N LEU A 32 -10.63 -0.68 -12.10
CA LEU A 32 -11.90 -0.42 -11.40
C LEU A 32 -11.96 0.89 -10.61
N LEU A 33 -10.86 1.63 -10.48
CA LEU A 33 -10.78 2.76 -9.54
C LEU A 33 -10.65 4.12 -10.24
N ALA A 34 -10.64 4.15 -11.58
CA ALA A 34 -10.44 5.38 -12.35
C ALA A 34 -11.44 6.51 -12.00
N GLU A 35 -12.68 6.14 -11.66
CA GLU A 35 -13.77 7.07 -11.32
C GLU A 35 -13.99 7.19 -9.80
N ALA A 36 -13.18 6.52 -8.97
CA ALA A 36 -13.36 6.59 -7.52
C ALA A 36 -12.97 7.97 -6.99
N GLU A 37 -13.77 8.51 -6.09
CA GLU A 37 -13.44 9.76 -5.42
C GLU A 37 -12.37 9.55 -4.35
N MET A 38 -11.54 10.56 -4.10
CA MET A 38 -10.56 10.51 -3.02
C MET A 38 -11.23 10.78 -1.66
N GLY A 39 -10.88 9.96 -0.67
CA GLY A 39 -11.22 10.21 0.72
C GLY A 39 -10.00 10.34 1.62
N GLU A 40 -10.16 11.11 2.67
CA GLU A 40 -9.15 11.33 3.70
C GLU A 40 -9.69 10.79 5.01
N VAL A 41 -8.83 10.07 5.73
CA VAL A 41 -9.09 9.59 7.08
C VAL A 41 -8.20 10.39 8.01
N ASP A 42 -8.73 10.90 9.11
CA ASP A 42 -7.97 11.78 10.01
C ASP A 42 -7.56 11.11 11.32
N SER A 43 -8.07 9.91 11.59
CA SER A 43 -7.87 9.22 12.86
C SER A 43 -7.69 7.72 12.73
N TRP A 44 -6.90 7.17 13.67
CA TRP A 44 -6.73 5.72 13.80
C TRP A 44 -8.04 4.99 14.14
N ALA A 45 -8.98 5.67 14.81
CA ALA A 45 -10.28 5.11 15.13
C ALA A 45 -11.13 4.91 13.87
N GLU A 46 -11.17 5.90 12.98
CA GLU A 46 -11.82 5.80 11.68
C GLU A 46 -11.12 4.77 10.78
N ALA A 47 -9.79 4.79 10.70
CA ALA A 47 -9.02 3.77 9.96
C ALA A 47 -9.35 2.34 10.45
N SER A 48 -9.45 2.15 11.77
CA SER A 48 -9.85 0.87 12.37
C SER A 48 -11.27 0.46 11.99
N SER A 49 -12.20 1.42 11.95
CA SER A 49 -13.57 1.17 11.51
C SER A 49 -13.61 0.70 10.05
N ILE A 50 -12.87 1.38 9.17
CA ILE A 50 -12.80 1.05 7.73
C ILE A 50 -12.19 -0.33 7.51
N VAL A 51 -11.05 -0.64 8.15
CA VAL A 51 -10.37 -1.94 8.02
C VAL A 51 -11.24 -3.10 8.51
N ARG A 52 -12.15 -2.83 9.45
CA ARG A 52 -13.04 -3.85 10.06
C ARG A 52 -14.45 -3.85 9.47
N ALA A 53 -14.73 -2.97 8.51
CA ALA A 53 -16.04 -2.84 7.90
C ALA A 53 -16.41 -4.17 7.19
N ALA A 54 -17.60 -4.68 7.46
CA ALA A 54 -18.06 -5.97 6.93
C ALA A 54 -18.67 -5.86 5.52
N ASP A 55 -18.96 -4.64 5.09
CA ASP A 55 -19.62 -4.27 3.82
C ASP A 55 -18.64 -3.90 2.71
N TRP A 56 -17.41 -4.42 2.79
CA TRP A 56 -16.41 -4.21 1.75
C TRP A 56 -16.82 -4.92 0.45
N ASP A 57 -17.04 -4.13 -0.61
CA ASP A 57 -16.99 -4.60 -2.00
C ASP A 57 -15.56 -5.03 -2.39
N GLY A 58 -15.30 -6.34 -2.27
CA GLY A 58 -14.00 -6.98 -2.56
C GLY A 58 -13.55 -6.91 -4.01
N SER A 59 -14.39 -6.44 -4.95
CA SER A 59 -14.09 -6.50 -6.39
C SER A 59 -12.79 -5.77 -6.79
N TRP A 60 -12.47 -4.64 -6.14
CA TRP A 60 -11.21 -3.93 -6.39
C TRP A 60 -9.99 -4.71 -5.90
N TRP A 61 -10.14 -5.48 -4.82
CA TRP A 61 -9.06 -6.30 -4.28
C TRP A 61 -8.84 -7.54 -5.13
N ASP A 62 -9.91 -8.18 -5.57
CA ASP A 62 -9.82 -9.30 -6.49
C ASP A 62 -9.16 -8.88 -7.83
N ASP A 63 -9.42 -7.65 -8.28
CA ASP A 63 -8.71 -7.03 -9.41
C ASP A 63 -7.22 -6.86 -9.13
N GLU A 64 -6.85 -6.23 -8.01
CA GLU A 64 -5.45 -6.08 -7.64
C GLU A 64 -4.74 -7.44 -7.53
N GLU A 65 -5.40 -8.46 -6.97
CA GLU A 65 -4.82 -9.79 -6.80
C GLU A 65 -4.64 -10.49 -8.15
N ALA A 66 -5.62 -10.41 -9.06
CA ALA A 66 -5.48 -10.92 -10.41
C ALA A 66 -4.34 -10.22 -11.17
N GLU A 67 -4.18 -8.92 -11.00
CA GLU A 67 -3.07 -8.18 -11.60
C GLU A 67 -1.72 -8.56 -10.98
N ARG A 68 -1.67 -8.79 -9.66
CA ARG A 68 -0.47 -9.31 -8.97
C ARG A 68 -0.06 -10.67 -9.54
N GLU A 69 -1.01 -11.57 -9.76
CA GLU A 69 -0.75 -12.88 -10.37
C GLU A 69 -0.25 -12.76 -11.81
N ARG A 70 -0.85 -11.87 -12.61
CA ARG A 70 -0.38 -11.58 -13.97
C ARG A 70 1.07 -11.09 -13.97
N LEU A 71 1.40 -10.13 -13.10
CA LEU A 71 2.76 -9.62 -12.96
C LEU A 71 3.73 -10.69 -12.43
N TRP A 72 3.26 -11.59 -11.56
CA TRP A 72 4.04 -12.76 -11.11
C TRP A 72 4.48 -13.61 -12.30
N MET A 73 3.55 -14.00 -13.16
CA MET A 73 3.87 -14.79 -14.35
C MET A 73 4.90 -14.08 -15.23
N CYS A 74 4.68 -12.81 -15.55
CA CYS A 74 5.60 -12.02 -16.37
C CYS A 74 7.00 -11.89 -15.73
N ALA A 75 7.08 -11.66 -14.42
CA ALA A 75 8.35 -11.55 -13.71
C ALA A 75 9.07 -12.91 -13.60
N ALA A 76 8.33 -13.99 -13.41
CA ALA A 76 8.85 -15.35 -13.30
C ALA A 76 9.41 -15.84 -14.64
N GLU A 77 8.76 -15.52 -15.77
CA GLU A 77 9.31 -15.78 -17.11
C GLU A 77 10.67 -15.11 -17.33
N ARG A 78 10.90 -13.96 -16.71
CA ARG A 78 12.14 -13.17 -16.86
C ARG A 78 13.26 -13.63 -15.94
N LEU A 79 12.97 -13.86 -14.65
CA LEU A 79 13.99 -14.15 -13.63
C LEU A 79 14.07 -15.64 -13.26
N GLY A 80 13.04 -16.42 -13.57
CA GLY A 80 12.78 -17.72 -12.97
C GLY A 80 12.08 -17.58 -11.61
N GLU A 81 11.15 -18.50 -11.33
CA GLU A 81 10.30 -18.46 -10.12
C GLU A 81 11.11 -18.42 -8.81
N ASN A 82 12.13 -19.27 -8.68
CA ASN A 82 12.95 -19.34 -7.45
C ASN A 82 13.71 -18.03 -7.19
N ALA A 83 14.26 -17.42 -8.25
CA ALA A 83 14.97 -16.15 -8.12
C ALA A 83 14.02 -15.00 -7.81
N LEU A 84 12.83 -14.99 -8.42
CA LEU A 84 11.78 -14.03 -8.10
C LEU A 84 11.34 -14.13 -6.64
N LEU A 85 11.05 -15.34 -6.15
CA LEU A 85 10.66 -15.58 -4.77
C LEU A 85 11.76 -15.16 -3.78
N GLY A 86 13.02 -15.49 -4.07
CA GLY A 86 14.17 -15.04 -3.27
C GLY A 86 14.23 -13.52 -3.17
N LYS A 87 14.12 -12.83 -4.32
CA LYS A 87 14.17 -11.35 -4.37
C LYS A 87 13.02 -10.68 -3.64
N LEU A 88 11.80 -11.22 -3.72
CA LEU A 88 10.64 -10.67 -2.99
C LEU A 88 10.72 -10.93 -1.49
N THR A 89 11.30 -12.06 -1.08
CA THR A 89 11.60 -12.37 0.33
C THR A 89 12.64 -11.40 0.89
N GLU A 90 13.77 -11.20 0.19
CA GLU A 90 14.81 -10.26 0.60
C GLU A 90 14.27 -8.83 0.82
N ILE A 91 13.39 -8.36 -0.08
CA ILE A 91 12.74 -7.05 0.05
C ILE A 91 11.84 -7.00 1.29
N ALA A 92 11.02 -8.03 1.51
CA ALA A 92 10.14 -8.07 2.68
C ALA A 92 10.93 -8.10 3.98
N ASP A 93 11.99 -8.92 4.07
CA ASP A 93 12.83 -9.03 5.25
C ASP A 93 13.56 -7.71 5.57
N ALA A 94 14.09 -7.04 4.54
CA ALA A 94 14.78 -5.76 4.69
C ALA A 94 13.86 -4.64 5.24
N LEU A 95 12.55 -4.72 4.97
CA LEU A 95 11.59 -3.69 5.38
C LEU A 95 10.84 -4.04 6.67
N THR A 96 10.66 -5.33 6.96
CA THR A 96 9.74 -5.84 7.99
C THR A 96 9.87 -5.15 9.33
N GLN A 97 11.09 -5.07 9.88
CA GLN A 97 11.30 -4.46 11.19
C GLN A 97 10.98 -2.96 11.18
N SER A 98 11.52 -2.22 10.19
CA SER A 98 11.31 -0.77 10.09
C SER A 98 9.85 -0.37 9.93
N VAL A 99 9.07 -1.14 9.15
CA VAL A 99 7.65 -0.89 8.92
C VAL A 99 6.84 -1.17 10.18
N ARG A 100 7.12 -2.29 10.87
CA ARG A 100 6.42 -2.66 12.12
C ARG A 100 6.68 -1.66 13.23
N ASP A 101 7.93 -1.24 13.40
CA ASP A 101 8.31 -0.26 14.43
C ASP A 101 7.66 1.10 14.16
N ALA A 102 7.63 1.52 12.89
CA ALA A 102 6.98 2.78 12.50
C ALA A 102 5.46 2.74 12.72
N ALA A 103 4.78 1.65 12.34
CA ALA A 103 3.36 1.47 12.60
C ALA A 103 3.05 1.46 14.09
N GLY A 104 3.86 0.75 14.89
CA GLY A 104 3.72 0.71 16.35
C GLY A 104 3.92 2.08 17.00
N THR A 105 4.94 2.81 16.57
CA THR A 105 5.24 4.17 17.07
C THR A 105 4.11 5.14 16.73
N ALA A 106 3.65 5.14 15.48
CA ALA A 106 2.57 6.02 15.03
C ALA A 106 1.24 5.73 15.75
N ALA A 107 0.90 4.46 15.95
CA ALA A 107 -0.29 4.06 16.71
C ALA A 107 -0.18 4.44 18.20
N ALA A 108 0.99 4.21 18.81
CA ALA A 108 1.24 4.56 20.22
C ALA A 108 1.12 6.07 20.46
N HIS A 109 1.65 6.92 19.56
CA HIS A 109 1.49 8.38 19.64
C HIS A 109 0.02 8.83 19.60
N ALA A 110 -0.84 8.08 18.90
CA ALA A 110 -2.27 8.35 18.84
C ALA A 110 -3.06 7.74 20.02
N GLY A 111 -2.39 7.14 21.01
CA GLY A 111 -3.04 6.45 22.12
C GLY A 111 -3.73 5.14 21.73
N VAL A 112 -3.39 4.58 20.56
CA VAL A 112 -3.99 3.36 20.02
C VAL A 112 -3.03 2.18 20.19
N ALA A 113 -3.39 1.23 21.07
CA ALA A 113 -2.60 0.03 21.35
C ALA A 113 -3.20 -1.25 20.72
N HIS A 114 -3.92 -1.12 19.60
CA HIS A 114 -4.55 -2.26 18.94
C HIS A 114 -3.55 -3.03 18.07
N GLY A 115 -2.95 -4.09 18.62
CA GLY A 115 -1.98 -4.92 17.90
C GLY A 115 -2.49 -5.50 16.57
N ALA A 116 -3.80 -5.72 16.41
CA ALA A 116 -4.38 -6.13 15.14
C ALA A 116 -4.29 -5.05 14.05
N LEU A 117 -4.51 -3.78 14.42
CA LEU A 117 -4.47 -2.65 13.50
C LEU A 117 -3.03 -2.35 13.05
N ILE A 118 -2.07 -2.42 13.99
CA ILE A 118 -0.63 -2.30 13.70
C ILE A 118 -0.19 -3.38 12.70
N ARG A 119 -0.66 -4.63 12.89
CA ARG A 119 -0.38 -5.73 11.96
C ARG A 119 -1.02 -5.51 10.58
N ALA A 120 -2.26 -5.01 10.53
CA ALA A 120 -2.93 -4.69 9.28
C ALA A 120 -2.17 -3.60 8.50
N ALA A 121 -1.81 -2.50 9.16
CA ALA A 121 -1.03 -1.41 8.58
C ALA A 121 0.33 -1.91 8.05
N SER A 122 1.08 -2.61 8.90
CA SER A 122 2.41 -3.13 8.54
C SER A 122 2.35 -4.16 7.41
N GLY A 123 1.36 -5.06 7.45
CA GLY A 123 1.15 -6.07 6.41
C GLY A 123 0.80 -5.43 5.06
N ALA A 124 -0.08 -4.42 5.05
CA ALA A 124 -0.43 -3.70 3.84
C ALA A 124 0.77 -2.97 3.21
N ALA A 125 1.63 -2.35 4.03
CA ALA A 125 2.84 -1.70 3.55
C ALA A 125 3.85 -2.70 2.94
N LEU A 126 4.05 -3.86 3.58
CA LEU A 126 4.94 -4.91 3.07
C LEU A 126 4.42 -5.52 1.77
N LEU A 127 3.11 -5.78 1.70
CA LEU A 127 2.47 -6.24 0.47
C LEU A 127 2.64 -5.24 -0.67
N ALA A 128 2.42 -3.95 -0.41
CA ALA A 128 2.62 -2.90 -1.41
C ALA A 128 4.09 -2.82 -1.89
N ALA A 129 5.05 -3.06 -1.00
CA ALA A 129 6.47 -3.13 -1.38
C ALA A 129 6.74 -4.29 -2.35
N GLN A 130 6.20 -5.48 -2.05
CA GLN A 130 6.34 -6.66 -2.91
C GLN A 130 5.63 -6.46 -4.25
N GLN A 131 4.41 -5.92 -4.25
CA GLN A 131 3.66 -5.60 -5.47
C GLN A 131 4.39 -4.58 -6.35
N SER A 132 4.97 -3.53 -5.75
CA SER A 132 5.76 -2.53 -6.49
C SER A 132 7.04 -3.14 -7.05
N ALA A 133 7.74 -4.00 -6.30
CA ALA A 133 8.93 -4.68 -6.78
C ALA A 133 8.60 -5.63 -7.94
N LEU A 134 7.49 -6.35 -7.80
CA LEU A 134 7.00 -7.28 -8.81
C LEU A 134 6.66 -6.55 -10.12
N ALA A 135 5.91 -5.45 -10.03
CA ALA A 135 5.61 -4.60 -11.19
C ALA A 135 6.90 -4.08 -11.86
N SER A 136 7.86 -3.61 -11.06
CA SER A 136 9.15 -3.13 -11.58
C SER A 136 9.94 -4.21 -12.32
N ILE A 137 9.90 -5.46 -11.86
CA ILE A 137 10.59 -6.57 -12.53
C ILE A 137 9.86 -6.97 -13.81
N ALA A 138 8.54 -7.16 -13.73
CA ALA A 138 7.71 -7.59 -14.86
C ALA A 138 7.73 -6.59 -16.02
N LEU A 139 7.74 -5.29 -15.71
CA LEU A 139 7.63 -4.18 -16.67
C LEU A 139 8.97 -3.49 -16.96
N GLU A 140 10.09 -4.06 -16.53
CA GLU A 140 11.44 -3.48 -16.74
C GLU A 140 11.58 -2.02 -16.25
N GLY A 141 10.97 -1.72 -15.11
CA GLY A 141 10.98 -0.37 -14.53
C GLY A 141 9.89 0.57 -15.06
N GLY A 142 8.95 0.08 -15.88
CA GLY A 142 7.75 0.81 -16.24
C GLY A 142 6.91 1.23 -15.03
N THR A 143 6.19 2.35 -15.15
CA THR A 143 5.29 2.85 -14.11
C THR A 143 4.04 1.99 -13.99
N HIS A 144 3.63 1.68 -12.75
CA HIS A 144 2.43 0.89 -12.47
C HIS A 144 1.67 1.46 -11.26
N PHE A 145 0.37 1.21 -11.14
CA PHE A 145 -0.41 1.72 -10.01
C PHE A 145 0.10 1.19 -8.65
N PHE A 146 0.66 -0.03 -8.62
CA PHE A 146 1.34 -0.56 -7.42
C PHE A 146 2.55 0.27 -6.99
N THR A 147 3.26 0.90 -7.94
CA THR A 147 4.38 1.79 -7.63
C THR A 147 3.88 3.05 -6.93
N HIS A 148 2.76 3.62 -7.38
CA HIS A 148 2.10 4.77 -6.73
C HIS A 148 1.54 4.41 -5.34
N LYS A 149 0.92 3.23 -5.21
CA LYS A 149 0.44 2.71 -3.91
C LYS A 149 1.59 2.59 -2.90
N PHE A 150 2.72 2.05 -3.34
CA PHE A 150 3.90 1.93 -2.48
C PHE A 150 4.54 3.29 -2.17
N ALA A 151 4.51 4.24 -3.10
CA ALA A 151 4.98 5.61 -2.86
C ALA A 151 4.18 6.29 -1.73
N LEU A 152 2.86 6.10 -1.66
CA LEU A 152 2.04 6.60 -0.55
C LEU A 152 2.54 6.08 0.81
N PHE A 153 2.80 4.78 0.92
CA PHE A 153 3.36 4.21 2.16
C PHE A 153 4.74 4.81 2.50
N LYS A 154 5.64 4.91 1.51
CA LYS A 154 6.97 5.52 1.71
C LYS A 154 6.91 6.97 2.15
N ASN A 155 5.88 7.70 1.68
CA ASN A 155 5.59 9.08 2.03
C ASN A 155 4.79 9.21 3.34
N GLY A 156 4.66 8.12 4.11
CA GLY A 156 4.09 8.14 5.45
C GLY A 156 2.58 8.07 5.51
N ARG A 157 1.92 7.73 4.40
CA ARG A 157 0.46 7.51 4.31
C ARG A 157 0.11 6.05 4.46
N TRP A 158 -1.16 5.78 4.75
CA TRP A 158 -1.72 4.45 4.69
C TRP A 158 -2.95 4.44 3.77
N PRO A 159 -2.81 3.96 2.52
CA PRO A 159 -3.93 3.66 1.64
C PRO A 159 -4.76 2.52 2.23
N LEU A 160 -6.01 2.80 2.57
CA LEU A 160 -6.92 1.84 3.21
C LEU A 160 -7.78 1.09 2.18
N GLY A 161 -7.85 1.58 0.94
CA GLY A 161 -8.59 0.97 -0.16
C GLY A 161 -9.93 1.67 -0.42
N LEU A 162 -10.83 0.99 -1.12
CA LEU A 162 -12.17 1.51 -1.42
C LEU A 162 -13.10 1.34 -0.21
N HIS A 163 -13.75 2.42 0.20
CA HIS A 163 -14.78 2.45 1.23
C HIS A 163 -15.90 3.39 0.80
N LEU A 164 -17.14 2.87 0.71
CA LEU A 164 -18.33 3.64 0.31
C LEU A 164 -18.13 4.44 -0.99
N GLY A 165 -17.51 3.84 -2.01
CA GLY A 165 -17.26 4.46 -3.31
C GLY A 165 -16.08 5.44 -3.35
N ARG A 166 -15.35 5.61 -2.24
CA ARG A 166 -14.19 6.50 -2.15
C ARG A 166 -12.93 5.70 -1.88
N TYR A 167 -11.84 6.02 -2.57
CA TYR A 167 -10.53 5.48 -2.23
C TYR A 167 -9.94 6.29 -1.08
N VAL A 168 -9.92 5.69 0.11
CA VAL A 168 -9.58 6.39 1.35
C VAL A 168 -8.11 6.21 1.73
N VAL A 169 -7.49 7.31 2.13
CA VAL A 169 -6.08 7.37 2.54
C VAL A 169 -5.99 8.04 3.91
N PHE A 170 -5.22 7.43 4.80
CA PHE A 170 -4.90 7.95 6.12
C PHE A 170 -3.53 8.65 6.12
#